data_AF-A0A969SGB4-F1
#
_entry.id   AF-A0A969SGB4-F1
#
_cell.length_a   1.000
_cell.length_b   1.000
_cell.length_c   1.000
_cell.angle_alpha   90.00
_cell.angle_beta   90.00
_cell.angle_gamma   90.00
#
_symmetry.space_group_name_H-M   'P 1'
#
loop_
_entity.id
_entity.type
_entity.pdbx_description
1 polymer ?
#
loop_
_entity_poly.entity_id
_entity_poly.type
_entity_poly.pdbx_seq_one_letter_code
_entity_poly.pdbx_strand_id
1 'polypeptide(L)'
;GFENSTGSDADVVIPALEQLMLRHLSKGAHILDIGCLDGEIVKHLNIRGYQTTGLDVSEQFLHIARKRHLTVNLSFVIYVNSSRHPPMMQFIQKMFSASS
;
A
#
# COMPACT_ATOMS: atom_id res chain seq x y z
N GLY A 1 -12.03 -19.55 2.60
CA GLY A 1 -11.48 -19.96 1.30
C GLY A 1 -12.21 -19.19 0.24
N PHE A 2 -11.57 -18.15 -0.29
CA PHE A 2 -12.06 -17.40 -1.45
C PHE A 2 -11.06 -17.66 -2.58
N GLU A 3 -11.13 -18.88 -3.12
CA GLU A 3 -10.47 -19.22 -4.38
C GLU A 3 -11.59 -19.62 -5.33
N ASN A 4 -12.02 -18.69 -6.19
CA ASN A 4 -12.60 -18.96 -7.52
C ASN A 4 -13.10 -17.67 -8.19
N SER A 5 -12.17 -16.77 -8.53
CA SER A 5 -12.33 -15.87 -9.66
C SER A 5 -11.03 -15.87 -10.43
N THR A 6 -11.10 -16.11 -11.74
CA THR A 6 -9.98 -16.33 -12.66
C THR A 6 -9.15 -15.07 -12.96
N GLY A 7 -9.15 -14.09 -12.06
CA GLY A 7 -8.34 -12.88 -12.08
C GLY A 7 -8.00 -12.48 -10.65
N SER A 8 -6.79 -11.96 -10.44
CA SER A 8 -6.38 -11.39 -9.15
C SER A 8 -7.26 -10.17 -8.84
N ASP A 9 -7.46 -9.84 -7.56
CA ASP A 9 -8.18 -8.61 -7.19
C ASP A 9 -7.55 -7.36 -7.84
N ALA A 10 -6.25 -7.39 -8.10
CA ALA A 10 -5.52 -6.34 -8.82
C ALA A 10 -5.98 -6.16 -10.27
N ASP A 11 -6.39 -7.24 -10.96
CA ASP A 11 -6.83 -7.17 -12.36
C ASP A 11 -8.12 -6.36 -12.51
N VAL A 12 -8.95 -6.31 -11.46
CA VAL A 12 -10.18 -5.52 -11.42
C VAL A 12 -9.93 -4.12 -10.88
N VAL A 13 -9.16 -3.99 -9.80
CA VAL A 13 -9.00 -2.72 -9.08
C VAL A 13 -8.10 -1.74 -9.83
N ILE A 14 -7.00 -2.20 -10.44
CA ILE A 14 -6.03 -1.30 -11.05
C ILE A 14 -6.62 -0.51 -12.23
N PRO A 15 -7.37 -1.10 -13.19
CA PRO A 15 -8.00 -0.32 -14.25
C PRO A 15 -8.95 0.75 -13.73
N ALA A 16 -9.71 0.45 -12.67
CA ALA A 16 -10.59 1.43 -12.04
C ALA A 16 -9.81 2.59 -11.41
N LEU A 17 -8.72 2.29 -10.69
CA LEU A 17 -7.83 3.30 -10.13
C LEU A 17 -7.18 4.16 -11.22
N GLU A 18 -6.79 3.57 -12.35
CA GLU A 18 -6.24 4.29 -13.51
C GLU A 18 -7.22 5.34 -14.04
N GLN A 19 -8.50 4.98 -14.19
CA GLN A 19 -9.52 5.88 -14.71
C GLN A 19 -9.91 6.99 -13.73
N LEU A 20 -9.98 6.68 -12.43
CA LEU A 20 -10.51 7.59 -11.43
C LEU A 20 -9.45 8.51 -10.82
N MET A 21 -8.23 8.00 -10.59
CA MET A 21 -7.24 8.68 -9.74
C MET A 21 -5.86 8.74 -10.37
N LEU A 22 -5.30 7.61 -10.81
CA LEU A 22 -3.87 7.54 -11.17
C LEU A 22 -3.54 8.40 -12.39
N ARG A 23 -4.48 8.59 -13.34
CA ARG A 23 -4.28 9.46 -14.50
C ARG A 23 -4.03 10.95 -14.15
N HIS A 24 -4.34 11.36 -12.93
CA HIS A 24 -4.13 12.72 -12.44
C HIS A 24 -2.85 12.87 -11.61
N LEU A 25 -2.13 11.76 -11.36
CA LEU A 25 -0.91 11.77 -10.60
C LEU A 25 0.31 11.96 -11.52
N SER A 26 1.32 12.64 -11.01
CA SER A 26 2.61 12.72 -11.68
C SER A 26 3.30 11.35 -11.66
N LYS A 27 4.13 11.06 -12.67
CA LYS A 27 5.05 9.92 -12.62
C LYS A 27 5.91 10.01 -11.36
N GLY A 28 6.15 8.88 -10.68
CA GLY A 28 6.94 8.85 -9.45
C GLY A 28 6.21 9.36 -8.20
N ALA A 29 4.92 9.70 -8.27
CA ALA A 29 4.15 10.12 -7.10
C ALA A 29 4.21 9.06 -5.98
N HIS A 30 4.15 9.55 -4.74
CA HIS A 30 4.15 8.71 -3.54
C HIS A 30 2.72 8.28 -3.22
N ILE A 31 2.47 6.98 -3.09
CA ILE A 31 1.17 6.41 -2.77
C ILE A 31 1.27 5.59 -1.49
N LEU A 32 0.41 5.90 -0.52
CA LEU A 32 0.21 5.11 0.69
C LEU A 32 -1.05 4.26 0.53
N ASP A 33 -0.88 2.94 0.59
CA ASP A 33 -1.98 1.98 0.58
C ASP A 33 -2.30 1.52 2.00
N ILE A 34 -3.48 1.85 2.52
CA ILE A 34 -3.90 1.59 3.90
C ILE A 34 -4.82 0.36 3.92
N GLY A 35 -4.39 -0.68 4.63
CA GLY A 35 -4.99 -2.00 4.55
C GLY A 35 -4.46 -2.77 3.34
N CYS A 36 -3.14 -2.79 3.16
CA CYS A 36 -2.51 -3.29 1.94
C CYS A 36 -2.54 -4.83 1.79
N LEU A 37 -3.03 -5.56 2.81
CA LEU A 37 -3.11 -7.02 2.80
C LEU A 37 -1.76 -7.66 2.42
N ASP A 38 -1.77 -8.59 1.48
CA ASP A 38 -0.58 -9.27 0.97
C ASP A 38 0.25 -8.45 -0.02
N GLY A 39 -0.09 -7.18 -0.26
CA GLY A 39 0.72 -6.23 -1.02
C GLY A 39 0.55 -6.31 -2.55
N GLU A 40 -0.44 -7.04 -3.07
CA GLU A 40 -0.64 -7.20 -4.52
C GLU A 40 -0.81 -5.84 -5.23
N ILE A 41 -1.68 -4.97 -4.71
CA ILE A 41 -1.91 -3.63 -5.26
C ILE A 41 -0.65 -2.76 -5.15
N VAL A 42 0.02 -2.78 -3.99
CA VAL A 42 1.26 -2.06 -3.74
C VAL A 42 2.35 -2.40 -4.77
N LYS A 43 2.50 -3.69 -5.11
CA LYS A 43 3.40 -4.16 -6.18
C LYS A 43 2.96 -3.63 -7.55
N HIS A 44 1.68 -3.73 -7.89
CA HIS A 44 1.17 -3.28 -9.20
C HIS A 44 1.38 -1.78 -9.42
N LEU A 45 1.22 -0.97 -8.37
CA LEU A 45 1.51 0.46 -8.40
C LEU A 45 3.02 0.73 -8.52
N ASN A 46 3.87 -0.04 -7.81
CA ASN A 46 5.32 0.09 -7.91
C ASN A 46 5.85 -0.20 -9.33
N ILE A 47 5.37 -1.27 -9.96
CA ILE A 47 5.73 -1.65 -11.34
C ILE A 47 5.35 -0.54 -12.34
N ARG A 48 4.31 0.26 -12.03
CA ARG A 48 3.88 1.42 -12.84
C ARG A 48 4.73 2.67 -12.61
N GLY A 49 5.77 2.59 -11.77
CA GLY A 49 6.70 3.68 -11.49
C GLY A 49 6.23 4.63 -10.39
N TYR A 50 5.25 4.24 -9.56
CA TYR A 50 4.91 4.96 -8.34
C TYR A 50 5.81 4.53 -7.18
N GLN A 51 6.04 5.44 -6.24
CA GLN A 51 6.73 5.14 -5.00
C GLN A 51 5.68 4.73 -3.97
N THR A 52 5.61 3.45 -3.63
CA THR A 52 4.48 2.90 -2.87
C THR A 52 4.91 2.43 -1.49
N THR A 53 4.07 2.75 -0.49
CA THR A 53 4.18 2.23 0.87
C THR A 53 2.91 1.48 1.22
N GLY A 54 3.04 0.22 1.66
CA GLY A 54 1.93 -0.58 2.17
C GLY A 54 1.85 -0.48 3.69
N LEU A 55 0.66 -0.27 4.22
CA LEU A 55 0.37 -0.25 5.65
C LEU A 55 -0.71 -1.27 5.97
N ASP A 56 -0.48 -2.12 6.95
CA ASP A 56 -1.50 -3.03 7.48
C ASP A 56 -1.37 -3.17 9.00
N VAL A 57 -2.46 -3.54 9.65
CA VAL A 57 -2.48 -3.83 11.10
C VAL A 57 -2.06 -5.26 11.41
N SER A 58 -2.22 -6.15 10.43
CA SER A 58 -1.84 -7.56 10.53
C SER A 58 -0.37 -7.75 10.18
N GLU A 59 0.42 -8.06 11.19
CA GLU A 59 1.82 -8.45 11.00
C GLU A 59 1.96 -9.66 10.05
N GLN A 60 1.01 -10.60 10.09
CA GLN A 60 0.99 -11.77 9.21
C GLN A 60 0.85 -11.35 7.74
N PHE A 61 -0.03 -10.41 7.41
CA PHE A 61 -0.17 -9.91 6.04
C PHE A 61 1.11 -9.21 5.57
N LEU A 62 1.74 -8.41 6.42
CA LEU A 62 2.99 -7.72 6.07
C LEU A 62 4.19 -8.67 5.97
N HIS A 63 4.18 -9.79 6.70
CA HIS A 63 5.14 -10.87 6.49
C HIS A 63 4.95 -11.52 5.12
N ILE A 64 3.71 -11.85 4.76
CA ILE A 64 3.37 -12.43 3.44
C ILE A 64 3.77 -11.47 2.32
N ALA A 65 3.40 -10.18 2.44
CA ALA A 65 3.70 -9.16 1.44
C ALA A 65 5.19 -9.00 1.19
N ARG A 66 5.98 -8.90 2.26
CA ARG A 66 7.44 -8.82 2.16
C ARG A 66 8.04 -10.05 1.49
N LYS A 67 7.56 -11.26 1.84
CA LYS A 67 8.06 -12.51 1.25
C LYS A 67 7.70 -12.65 -0.24
N ARG A 68 6.50 -12.22 -0.64
CA ARG A 68 6.01 -12.33 -2.03
C ARG A 68 6.63 -11.30 -2.98
N HIS A 69 7.10 -10.18 -2.45
CA HIS A 69 7.49 -9.02 -3.26
C HIS A 69 8.94 -8.56 -3.00
N LEU A 70 9.84 -9.49 -2.69
CA LEU A 70 11.25 -9.22 -2.39
C LEU A 70 12.05 -8.50 -3.50
N THR A 71 11.54 -8.47 -4.73
CA THR A 71 12.24 -7.91 -5.90
C THR A 71 11.86 -6.47 -6.23
N VAL A 72 10.87 -5.90 -5.55
CA VAL A 72 10.42 -4.52 -5.73
C VAL A 72 10.81 -3.70 -4.50
N ASN A 73 11.21 -2.44 -4.71
CA ASN A 73 11.56 -1.55 -3.61
C ASN A 73 10.28 -1.09 -2.92
N LEU A 74 9.80 -1.92 -1.99
CA LEU A 74 8.58 -1.70 -1.23
C LEU A 74 8.89 -1.42 0.23
N SER A 75 8.29 -0.35 0.73
CA SER A 75 8.25 -0.07 2.16
C SER A 75 6.94 -0.60 2.72
N PHE A 76 7.03 -1.42 3.76
CA PHE A 76 5.88 -1.96 4.48
C PHE A 76 5.96 -1.56 5.95
N VAL A 77 4.88 -0.98 6.47
CA VAL A 77 4.79 -0.52 7.85
C VAL A 77 3.73 -1.33 8.57
N ILE A 78 4.08 -1.87 9.76
CA ILE A 78 3.11 -2.48 10.66
C ILE A 78 2.56 -1.38 11.57
N TYR A 79 1.23 -1.29 11.66
CA TYR A 79 0.58 -0.46 12.68
C TYR A 79 -0.14 -1.32 13.72
N VAL A 80 0.45 -1.45 14.91
CA VAL A 80 -0.21 -2.09 16.05
C VAL A 80 -0.68 -1.00 17.01
N ASN A 81 -2.01 -0.85 17.14
CA ASN A 81 -2.58 0.05 18.14
C ASN A 81 -2.62 -0.64 19.51
N SER A 82 -1.54 -0.52 20.28
CA SER A 82 -1.57 -0.85 21.72
C SER A 82 -1.92 0.40 22.52
N SER A 83 -3.22 0.62 22.74
CA SER A 83 -3.86 1.53 23.72
C SER A 83 -4.81 2.58 23.11
N ARG A 84 -5.97 2.72 23.77
CA ARG A 84 -7.03 3.73 23.57
C ARG A 84 -6.49 5.12 23.13
N HIS A 85 -6.94 5.63 21.96
CA HIS A 85 -6.68 6.96 21.34
C HIS A 85 -5.25 7.26 20.78
N PRO A 86 -5.11 8.03 19.66
CA PRO A 86 -4.29 7.59 18.54
C PRO A 86 -2.96 8.35 18.30
N PRO A 87 -1.90 7.67 17.80
CA PRO A 87 -0.72 8.30 17.20
C PRO A 87 -0.89 8.67 15.70
N MET A 88 -2.08 8.47 15.10
CA MET A 88 -2.33 8.81 13.68
C MET A 88 -1.99 10.27 13.35
N MET A 89 -2.30 11.21 14.25
CA MET A 89 -1.94 12.63 14.04
C MET A 89 -0.43 12.89 14.10
N GLN A 90 0.32 12.13 14.89
CA GLN A 90 1.78 12.30 14.97
C GLN A 90 2.49 11.73 13.72
N PHE A 91 1.96 10.66 13.14
CA PHE A 91 2.50 10.08 11.90
C PHE A 91 2.24 10.99 10.69
N ILE A 92 1.01 11.52 10.57
CA ILE A 92 0.67 12.49 9.51
C ILE A 92 1.51 13.76 9.66
N GLN A 93 1.68 14.28 10.87
CA GLN A 93 2.52 15.46 11.12
C GLN A 93 3.99 15.22 10.74
N LYS A 94 4.56 14.05 11.04
CA LYS A 94 5.92 13.68 10.59
C LYS A 94 6.05 13.57 9.08
N MET A 95 5.04 13.08 8.36
CA MET A 95 5.08 13.05 6.89
C MET A 95 5.07 14.46 6.28
N PHE A 96 4.30 15.39 6.84
CA PHE A 96 4.30 16.77 6.36
C PHE A 96 5.55 17.57 6.76
N SER A 97 6.14 17.32 7.94
CA SER A 97 7.37 17.98 8.39
C SER A 97 8.65 17.52 7.66
N ALA A 98 8.63 16.37 6.99
CA ALA A 98 9.78 15.87 6.22
C ALA A 98 9.84 16.39 4.78
N SER A 99 8.90 17.25 4.38
CA SER A 99 8.83 17.88 3.05
C SER A 99 9.15 19.38 3.07
N SER A 100 9.85 19.86 4.10
CA SER A 100 10.30 21.27 4.26
C SER A 100 11.83 21.36 4.27
#